data_AF-A0A7C2AND7-F1
#
_entry.id   AF-A0A7C2AND7-F1
#
_cell.length_a   1.000
_cell.length_b   1.000
_cell.length_c   1.000
_cell.angle_alpha   90.00
_cell.angle_beta   90.00
_cell.angle_gamma   90.00
#
_symmetry.space_group_name_H-M   'P 1'
#
loop_
_entity.id
_entity.type
_entity.pdbx_description
1 polymer ?
#
loop_
_entity_poly.entity_id
_entity_poly.type
_entity_poly.pdbx_seq_one_letter_code
_entity_poly.pdbx_strand_id
1 'polypeptide(L)' 'MSHAVSLSTAEARNQHAAAGGIEAALAAVRQVWEEGRIRIEIEVQSLSELERALACGGFHRIMFDNFSLDDLRRAVA' A
#
# COMPACT_ATOMS: atom_id res chain seq x y z
N MET A 1 2.19 3.85 -21.32
CA MET A 1 2.89 3.67 -20.04
C MET A 1 2.22 4.59 -19.04
N SER A 2 1.32 4.06 -18.23
CA SER A 2 0.49 4.86 -17.31
C SER A 2 1.28 5.06 -16.02
N HIS A 3 1.60 6.31 -15.67
CA HIS A 3 2.28 6.65 -14.42
C HIS A 3 1.46 6.13 -13.23
N ALA A 4 2.00 5.14 -12.52
CA ALA A 4 1.57 4.81 -11.18
C ALA A 4 2.35 5.71 -10.22
N VAL A 5 1.67 6.39 -9.30
CA VAL A 5 2.36 6.78 -8.07
C VAL A 5 2.39 5.52 -7.24
N SER A 6 3.50 4.81 -7.34
CA SER A 6 3.83 3.89 -6.28
C SER A 6 4.21 4.76 -5.08
N LEU A 7 3.64 4.47 -3.91
CA LEU A 7 4.11 5.06 -2.66
C LEU A 7 5.57 4.67 -2.35
N SER A 8 6.22 3.92 -3.25
CA SER A 8 7.61 3.48 -3.21
C SER A 8 8.65 4.49 -3.73
N THR A 9 8.38 5.80 -3.79
CA THR A 9 9.43 6.73 -4.26
C THR A 9 10.52 6.95 -3.20
N ALA A 10 11.56 6.13 -3.32
CA ALA A 10 12.96 6.27 -2.92
C ALA A 10 13.46 5.95 -1.50
N GLU A 11 12.77 6.15 -0.35
CA GLU A 11 13.45 5.99 0.97
C GLU A 11 12.56 5.50 2.13
N ALA A 12 11.61 4.59 1.86
CA ALA A 12 10.47 4.35 2.76
C ALA A 12 10.64 3.25 3.83
N ARG A 13 11.82 3.05 4.44
CA ARG A 13 11.83 2.40 5.78
C ARG A 13 11.09 3.27 6.82
N ASN A 14 10.93 4.57 6.54
CA ASN A 14 10.48 5.56 7.51
C ASN A 14 9.08 6.16 7.23
N GLN A 15 8.38 5.84 6.13
CA GLN A 15 7.12 6.55 5.78
C GLN A 15 5.83 5.94 6.36
N HIS A 16 5.75 4.62 6.60
CA HIS A 16 4.64 4.08 7.42
C HIS A 16 4.72 4.60 8.85
N ALA A 17 5.91 4.60 9.46
CA ALA A 17 6.13 5.17 10.79
C ALA A 17 5.95 6.70 10.82
N ALA A 18 6.46 7.43 9.82
CA ALA A 18 6.34 8.89 9.75
C ALA A 18 4.93 9.39 9.39
N ALA A 19 4.14 8.62 8.64
CA ALA A 19 2.73 8.92 8.39
C ALA A 19 1.82 8.46 9.54
N GLY A 20 2.27 7.54 10.40
CA GLY A 20 1.46 6.97 11.48
C GLY A 20 0.71 5.69 11.12
N GLY A 21 1.07 5.01 10.03
CA GLY A 21 0.52 3.74 9.58
C GLY A 21 -0.07 3.80 8.16
N ILE A 22 -0.52 2.63 7.66
CA ILE A 22 -1.15 2.47 6.34
C ILE A 22 -2.41 3.33 6.23
N GLU A 23 -3.20 3.41 7.30
CA GLU A 23 -4.45 4.16 7.39
C GLU A 23 -4.21 5.65 7.15
N ALA A 24 -3.21 6.21 7.84
CA ALA A 24 -2.89 7.62 7.78
C ALA A 24 -2.26 8.00 6.43
N ALA A 25 -1.40 7.13 5.87
CA ALA A 25 -0.86 7.31 4.54
C ALA A 25 -1.96 7.33 3.47
N LEU A 26 -2.91 6.38 3.51
CA LEU A 26 -4.06 6.34 2.61
C LEU A 26 -4.96 7.57 2.77
N ALA A 27 -5.22 7.99 4.02
CA ALA A 27 -6.01 9.20 4.28
C ALA A 27 -5.36 10.46 3.69
N ALA A 28 -4.05 10.62 3.87
CA ALA A 28 -3.29 11.74 3.33
C ALA A 28 -3.30 11.74 1.78
N VAL A 29 -3.07 10.58 1.16
CA VAL A 29 -3.13 10.44 -0.30
C VAL A 29 -4.53 10.81 -0.82
N ARG A 30 -5.59 10.35 -0.16
CA ARG A 30 -6.97 10.67 -0.56
C ARG A 30 -7.30 12.16 -0.53
N GLN A 31 -6.67 12.96 0.33
CA GLN A 31 -6.90 14.42 0.35
C GLN A 31 -6.40 15.12 -0.92
N VAL A 32 -5.38 14.57 -1.57
CA VAL A 32 -4.73 15.16 -2.75
C VAL A 32 -4.98 14.36 -4.03
N TRP A 33 -5.67 13.22 -3.91
CA TRP A 33 -5.91 12.32 -5.02
C TRP A 33 -7.08 12.79 -5.88
N GLU A 34 -6.77 13.28 -7.08
CA GLU A 34 -7.76 13.45 -8.14
C GLU A 34 -8.10 12.08 -8.74
N GLU A 35 -9.33 11.62 -8.46
CA GLU A 35 -9.84 10.32 -8.87
C GLU A 35 -9.61 10.07 -10.37
N GLY A 36 -8.99 8.93 -10.70
CA GLY A 36 -8.73 8.50 -12.07
C GLY A 36 -7.43 9.00 -12.72
N ARG A 37 -6.67 9.91 -12.10
CA ARG A 37 -5.40 10.38 -12.69
C ARG A 37 -4.20 9.50 -12.37
N ILE A 38 -4.20 8.88 -11.19
CA ILE A 38 -3.05 8.18 -10.64
C ILE A 38 -3.54 6.90 -9.96
N ARG A 39 -2.89 5.77 -10.26
CA ARG A 39 -3.14 4.51 -9.53
C ARG A 39 -2.29 4.48 -8.26
N ILE A 40 -2.95 4.22 -7.14
CA ILE A 40 -2.35 4.02 -5.81
C ILE A 40 -1.96 2.55 -5.63
N GLU A 41 -0.74 2.31 -5.18
CA GLU A 41 -0.19 1.00 -4.81
C GLU A 41 0.28 1.04 -3.36
N ILE A 42 -0.02 -0.03 -2.61
CA ILE A 42 0.38 -0.17 -1.20
C ILE A 42 1.34 -1.35 -1.06
N GLU A 43 2.41 -1.13 -0.33
CA GLU A 43 3.38 -2.16 0.03
C GLU A 43 3.07 -2.70 1.42
N VAL A 44 3.06 -4.02 1.56
CA VAL A 44 2.85 -4.71 2.84
C VAL A 44 3.97 -5.73 3.06
N GLN A 45 4.34 -5.95 4.32
CA GLN A 45 5.40 -6.88 4.73
C GLN A 45 4.87 -8.05 5.59
N SER A 46 3.58 -8.04 5.93
CA SER A 46 2.94 -9.12 6.69
C SER A 46 1.46 -9.27 6.35
N LEU A 47 0.90 -10.43 6.68
CA LEU A 47 -0.55 -10.67 6.55
C LEU A 47 -1.39 -9.70 7.40
N SER A 48 -0.89 -9.26 8.55
CA SER A 48 -1.60 -8.27 9.38
C SER A 48 -1.67 -6.90 8.71
N GLU A 49 -0.59 -6.47 8.05
CA GLU A 49 -0.60 -5.23 7.26
C GLU A 49 -1.50 -5.34 6.03
N LEU A 50 -1.49 -6.51 5.37
CA LEU A 50 -2.42 -6.80 4.28
C LEU A 50 -3.89 -6.66 4.74
N GLU A 51 -4.25 -7.26 5.86
CA GLU A 51 -5.61 -7.18 6.43
C GLU A 51 -6.00 -5.71 6.71
N ARG A 52 -5.11 -4.94 7.31
CA ARG A 52 -5.34 -3.51 7.58
C ARG A 52 -5.51 -2.70 6.30
N ALA A 53 -4.62 -2.91 5.32
CA ALA A 53 -4.71 -2.25 4.02
C ALA A 53 -6.06 -2.56 3.36
N LEU A 54 -6.42 -3.84 3.23
CA LEU A 54 -7.69 -4.29 2.64
C LEU A 54 -8.90 -3.67 3.37
N ALA A 55 -8.86 -3.57 4.69
CA ALA A 55 -9.92 -2.93 5.48
C ALA A 55 -10.05 -1.42 5.18
N CYS A 56 -8.95 -0.72 4.89
CA CYS A 56 -9.00 0.70 4.47
C CYS A 56 -9.55 0.89 3.06
N GLY A 57 -9.16 0.02 2.13
CA GLY A 57 -9.48 0.12 0.70
C GLY A 57 -8.93 1.38 0.01
N GLY A 58 -9.46 1.70 -1.18
CA GLY A 58 -9.12 2.94 -1.91
C GLY A 58 -7.71 2.97 -2.52
N PHE A 59 -7.15 1.80 -2.80
CA PHE A 59 -5.95 1.62 -3.61
C PHE A 59 -6.26 0.64 -4.75
N HIS A 60 -5.34 0.55 -5.71
CA HIS A 60 -5.53 -0.19 -6.94
C HIS A 60 -4.69 -1.46 -6.99
N ARG A 61 -3.58 -1.51 -6.26
CA ARG A 61 -2.64 -2.63 -6.23
C ARG A 61 -2.01 -2.80 -4.86
N ILE A 62 -1.60 -4.03 -4.57
CA ILE A 62 -0.82 -4.41 -3.41
C ILE A 62 0.50 -4.98 -3.91
N MET A 63 1.61 -4.56 -3.29
CA MET A 63 2.93 -5.14 -3.43
C MET A 63 3.25 -5.93 -2.16
N PHE A 64 3.53 -7.22 -2.30
CA PHE A 64 3.99 -8.08 -1.21
C PHE A 64 5.51 -7.98 -1.11
N ASP A 65 6.03 -7.27 -0.11
CA ASP A 65 7.46 -7.16 0.12
C ASP A 65 7.95 -8.29 1.03
N ASN A 66 8.85 -9.10 0.51
CA ASN A 66 9.56 -10.18 1.21
C ASN A 66 8.67 -11.24 1.93
N PHE A 67 7.51 -11.59 1.35
CA PHE A 67 6.67 -12.67 1.88
C PHE A 67 7.26 -14.06 1.62
N SER A 68 7.03 -14.98 2.56
CA SER A 68 7.24 -16.41 2.30
C SER A 68 6.25 -16.93 1.26
N LEU A 69 6.57 -18.04 0.57
CA LEU A 69 5.63 -18.66 -0.37
C LEU A 69 4.31 -19.09 0.30
N ASP A 70 4.37 -19.51 1.57
CA ASP A 70 3.18 -19.90 2.32
C ASP A 70 2.33 -18.69 2.69
N ASP A 71 2.94 -17.57 3.07
CA ASP A 71 2.21 -16.34 3.33
C ASP A 71 1.65 -15.73 2.04
N LEU A 72 2.36 -15.82 0.91
CA LEU A 72 1.81 -15.41 -0.39
C LEU A 72 0.58 -16.22 -0.76
N ARG A 73 0.59 -17.54 -0.56
CA ARG A 73 -0.57 -18.40 -0.79
C ARG A 73 -1.74 -18.00 0.10
N ARG A 74 -1.48 -17.69 1.37
CA ARG A 74 -2.51 -17.21 2.31
C ARG A 74 -3.04 -15.84 1.94
N ALA A 75 -2.19 -14.97 1.41
CA ALA A 75 -2.54 -13.61 1.03
C ALA A 75 -3.47 -13.52 -0.19
N VAL A 76 -3.44 -14.53 -1.07
CA VAL A 76 -4.23 -14.55 -2.32
C VAL A 76 -5.42 -15.52 -2.31
N ALA A 77 -5.58 -16.30 -1.25
CA ALA A 77 -6.67 -17.28 -1.09
C ALA A 77 -7.99 -16.61 -0.72
#